data_AF-A0A422M5B9-F1
#
_entry.id   AF-A0A422M5B9-F1
#
_cell.length_a   1.000
_cell.length_b   1.000
_cell.length_c   1.000
_cell.angle_alpha   90.00
_cell.angle_beta   90.00
_cell.angle_gamma   90.00
#
_symmetry.space_group_name_H-M   'P 1'
#
loop_
_entity.id
_entity.type
_entity.pdbx_description
1 polymer ?
#
loop_
_entity_poly.entity_id
_entity_poly.type
_entity_poly.pdbx_seq_one_letter_code
_entity_poly.pdbx_strand_id
1 'polypeptide(L)'
;MFVSGIFYPLIQAGQTIYLQENVPADKLGRVFSLWAILSTGIYPLAMLVYGPLADQVPIGRIFVVTGLLLIGVAYWFWHRLRKLSW
;
A
#
# COMPACT_ATOMS: atom_id res chain seq x y z
N MET A 1 4.40 -15.01 -4.67
CA MET A 1 3.43 -14.97 -3.55
C MET A 1 4.03 -15.36 -2.21
N PHE A 2 5.01 -16.28 -2.13
CA PHE A 2 5.62 -16.67 -0.84
C PHE A 2 6.29 -15.50 -0.10
N VAL A 3 7.20 -14.78 -0.76
CA VAL A 3 7.93 -13.65 -0.15
C VAL A 3 6.98 -12.53 0.26
N SER A 4 6.11 -12.08 -0.66
CA SER A 4 5.12 -11.03 -0.38
C SER A 4 4.13 -11.41 0.73
N GLY A 5 3.78 -12.69 0.85
CA GLY A 5 2.85 -13.19 1.86
C GLY A 5 3.37 -13.13 3.29
N ILE A 6 4.69 -13.15 3.50
CA ILE A 6 5.29 -13.04 4.84
C ILE A 6 5.37 -11.57 5.29
N PHE A 7 5.71 -10.65 4.37
CA PHE A 7 5.88 -9.24 4.71
C PHE A 7 4.54 -8.49 4.89
N TYR A 8 3.51 -8.88 4.14
CA TYR A 8 2.24 -8.16 4.16
C TYR A 8 1.54 -8.14 5.54
N PRO A 9 1.43 -9.26 6.29
CA PRO A 9 0.87 -9.25 7.64
C PRO A 9 1.67 -8.40 8.62
N LEU A 10 3.00 -8.39 8.52
CA LEU A 10 3.86 -7.59 9.40
C LEU A 10 3.59 -6.09 9.22
N ILE A 11 3.48 -5.63 7.97
CA ILE A 11 3.13 -4.25 7.64
C ILE A 11 1.73 -3.92 8.16
N GLN A 12 0.76 -4.81 7.93
CA GLN A 12 -0.62 -4.58 8.37
C GLN A 12 -0.76 -4.52 9.90
N ALA A 13 -0.06 -5.40 10.61
CA ALA A 13 -0.04 -5.39 12.08
C ALA A 13 0.58 -4.09 12.61
N GLY A 14 1.76 -3.70 12.09
CA GLY A 14 2.42 -2.46 12.49
C GLY A 14 1.58 -1.21 12.22
N GLN A 15 0.90 -1.15 11.07
CA GLN A 15 0.00 -0.06 10.73
C GLN A 15 -1.21 0.02 11.65
N THR A 16 -1.79 -1.13 12.01
CA THR A 16 -2.94 -1.19 12.93
C THR A 16 -2.54 -0.72 14.34
N ILE A 17 -1.38 -1.15 14.83
CA ILE A 17 -0.83 -0.71 16.13
C ILE A 17 -0.53 0.79 16.09
N TYR A 18 0.11 1.28 15.02
CA TYR A 18 0.43 2.69 14.85
C TYR A 18 -0.83 3.58 14.90
N LEU A 19 -1.91 3.16 14.21
CA LEU A 19 -3.20 3.83 14.26
C LEU A 19 -3.80 3.82 15.67
N GLN A 20 -3.69 2.70 16.39
CA GLN A 20 -4.21 2.59 17.76
C GLN A 20 -3.45 3.49 18.75
N GLU A 21 -2.12 3.60 18.62
CA GLU A 21 -1.29 4.41 19.52
C GLU A 21 -1.42 5.92 19.29
N ASN A 22 -1.68 6.35 18.05
CA ASN A 22 -1.65 7.77 17.67
C ASN A 22 -3.05 8.41 17.58
N VAL A 23 -4.14 7.62 17.57
CA VAL A 23 -5.50 8.13 17.40
C VAL A 23 -6.26 8.09 18.73
N PRO A 24 -6.90 9.21 19.14
CA PRO A 24 -7.78 9.23 20.30
C PRO A 24 -8.90 8.19 20.23
N ALA A 25 -9.20 7.54 21.36
CA ALA A 25 -10.17 6.45 21.44
C ALA A 25 -11.58 6.81 20.92
N ASP A 26 -12.01 8.07 21.10
CA ASP A 26 -13.30 8.60 20.63
C ASP A 26 -13.39 8.72 19.10
N LYS A 27 -12.24 8.77 18.40
CA LYS A 27 -12.14 8.89 16.94
C LYS A 27 -11.69 7.62 16.26
N LEU A 28 -11.24 6.62 17.02
CA LEU A 28 -10.62 5.40 16.51
C LEU A 28 -11.50 4.68 15.49
N GLY A 29 -12.79 4.48 15.80
CA GLY A 29 -13.73 3.85 14.87
C GLY A 29 -13.87 4.60 13.54
N ARG A 30 -13.93 5.93 13.56
CA ARG A 30 -14.04 6.76 12.35
C ARG A 30 -12.78 6.69 11.50
N VAL A 31 -11.60 6.74 12.14
CA VAL A 31 -10.32 6.67 11.43
C VAL A 31 -10.12 5.28 10.82
N PHE A 32 -10.46 4.20 11.53
CA PHE A 32 -10.42 2.84 10.97
C PHE A 32 -11.40 2.65 9.82
N SER A 33 -12.62 3.20 9.90
CA SER A 33 -13.57 3.15 8.78
C SER A 33 -13.04 3.89 7.55
N LEU A 34 -12.47 5.08 7.72
CA LEU A 34 -11.83 5.81 6.62
C LEU A 34 -10.67 5.04 6.01
N TRP A 35 -9.81 4.46 6.87
CA TRP A 35 -8.71 3.62 6.42
C TRP A 35 -9.18 2.41 5.61
N ALA A 36 -10.23 1.73 6.07
CA ALA A 36 -10.82 0.58 5.38
C ALA A 36 -11.41 0.98 4.02
N ILE A 37 -12.16 2.09 3.95
CA ILE A 37 -12.73 2.61 2.70
C ILE A 37 -11.63 2.95 1.70
N LEU A 38 -10.57 3.62 2.14
CA LEU A 38 -9.44 3.96 1.27
C LEU A 38 -8.72 2.70 0.77
N SER A 39 -8.41 1.78 1.69
CA SER A 39 -7.68 0.54 1.37
C SER A 39 -8.45 -0.33 0.38
N THR A 40 -9.76 -0.49 0.58
CA THR A 40 -10.59 -1.33 -0.28
C THR A 40 -11.02 -0.63 -1.56
N GLY A 41 -11.24 0.69 -1.52
CA GLY A 41 -11.66 1.49 -2.66
C GLY A 41 -10.58 1.64 -3.73
N ILE A 42 -9.30 1.48 -3.38
CA ILE A 42 -8.21 1.47 -4.36
C ILE A 42 -8.28 0.25 -5.30
N TYR A 43 -8.76 -0.91 -4.84
CA TYR A 43 -8.83 -2.12 -5.67
C TYR A 43 -9.72 -1.99 -6.92
N PRO A 44 -11.00 -1.55 -6.83
CA PRO A 44 -11.83 -1.39 -8.02
C PRO A 44 -11.29 -0.29 -8.94
N LEU A 45 -10.71 0.79 -8.40
CA LEU A 45 -10.06 1.82 -9.21
C LEU A 45 -8.86 1.26 -9.97
N ALA A 46 -8.02 0.46 -9.30
CA ALA A 46 -6.92 -0.23 -9.94
C ALA A 46 -7.42 -1.18 -11.03
N MET A 47 -8.50 -1.94 -10.78
CA MET A 47 -9.11 -2.83 -11.79
C MET A 47 -9.65 -2.06 -13.00
N LEU A 48 -10.29 -0.91 -12.79
CA LEU A 48 -10.80 -0.06 -13.89
C LEU A 48 -9.67 0.44 -14.81
N VAL A 49 -8.48 0.68 -14.26
CA VAL A 49 -7.32 1.12 -15.05
C VAL A 49 -6.58 -0.07 -15.66
N TYR A 50 -6.27 -1.08 -14.85
CA TYR A 50 -5.47 -2.23 -15.29
C TYR A 50 -6.23 -3.18 -16.21
N GLY A 51 -7.56 -3.25 -16.15
CA GLY A 51 -8.37 -4.07 -17.06
C GLY A 51 -8.15 -3.68 -18.53
N PRO A 52 -8.56 -2.47 -18.96
CA PRO A 52 -8.35 -2.01 -20.34
C PRO A 52 -6.88 -1.96 -20.75
N LEU A 53 -5.97 -1.73 -19.79
CA LEU A 53 -4.54 -1.68 -20.06
C LEU A 53 -3.95 -3.08 -20.29
N ALA A 54 -4.48 -4.11 -19.63
CA ALA A 54 -4.12 -5.50 -19.86
C ALA A 54 -4.63 -6.03 -21.21
N ASP A 55 -5.74 -5.49 -21.72
CA ASP A 55 -6.25 -5.83 -23.06
C ASP A 55 -5.34 -5.31 -24.18
N GLN A 56 -4.63 -4.20 -23.94
CA GLN A 56 -3.75 -3.55 -24.93
C GLN A 56 -2.27 -3.93 -24.77
N VAL A 57 -1.83 -4.25 -23.55
CA VAL A 57 -0.43 -4.51 -23.23
C VAL A 57 -0.27 -5.87 -22.56
N PRO A 58 0.71 -6.70 -22.97
CA PRO A 58 0.97 -7.97 -22.32
C PRO A 58 1.19 -7.78 -20.81
N ILE A 59 0.43 -8.55 -20.01
CA ILE A 59 0.42 -8.49 -18.55
C ILE A 59 1.84 -8.54 -17.97
N GLY A 60 2.74 -9.36 -18.54
CA GLY A 60 4.13 -9.44 -18.11
C GLY A 60 4.87 -8.10 -18.09
N ARG A 61 4.63 -7.21 -19.06
CA ARG A 61 5.26 -5.87 -19.10
C ARG A 61 4.70 -4.96 -18.00
N ILE A 62 3.41 -5.06 -17.71
CA ILE A 62 2.75 -4.31 -16.64
C ILE A 62 3.37 -4.69 -15.29
N PHE A 63 3.57 -5.99 -15.03
CA PHE A 63 4.23 -6.48 -13.81
C PHE A 63 5.67 -5.97 -13.67
N VAL A 64 6.44 -5.94 -14.76
CA VAL A 64 7.82 -5.41 -14.71
C VAL A 64 7.82 -3.92 -14.39
N VAL A 65 6.99 -3.13 -15.07
CA VAL A 65 6.91 -1.67 -14.85
C VAL A 65 6.45 -1.34 -13.43
N THR A 66 5.37 -1.97 -12.96
CA THR A 66 4.85 -1.77 -11.60
C THR A 66 5.83 -2.24 -10.52
N GLY A 67 6.55 -3.34 -10.75
CA GLY A 67 7.62 -3.79 -9.87
C GLY A 67 8.77 -2.78 -9.75
N LEU A 68 9.22 -2.21 -10.88
CA LEU A 68 10.24 -1.15 -10.88
C LEU A 68 9.76 0.12 -10.18
N LEU A 69 8.51 0.52 -10.40
CA LEU A 69 7.91 1.66 -9.70
C LEU A 69 7.88 1.44 -8.18
N LEU A 70 7.53 0.23 -7.71
CA LEU A 70 7.55 -0.10 -6.29
C LEU A 70 8.95 0.01 -5.69
N ILE A 71 9.99 -0.44 -6.40
CA ILE A 71 11.39 -0.28 -5.97
C ILE A 71 11.75 1.21 -5.86
N GLY A 72 11.32 2.03 -6.83
CA GLY A 72 11.52 3.48 -6.80
C GLY A 72 10.85 4.14 -5.59
N VAL A 73 9.59 3.79 -5.30
CA VAL A 73 8.86 4.28 -4.13
C VAL A 73 9.54 3.82 -2.83
N ALA A 74 9.95 2.56 -2.75
CA ALA A 74 10.65 2.03 -1.58
C ALA A 74 11.98 2.77 -1.33
N TYR A 75 12.76 3.02 -2.38
CA TYR A 75 14.00 3.78 -2.30
C TYR A 75 13.74 5.23 -1.84
N TRP A 76 12.73 5.90 -2.42
CA TRP A 76 12.34 7.25 -2.03
C TRP A 76 11.90 7.32 -0.57
N PHE A 77 11.05 6.38 -0.13
CA PHE A 77 10.58 6.28 1.24
C PHE A 77 11.73 6.05 2.22
N TRP A 78 12.65 5.15 1.87
CA TRP A 78 13.86 4.89 2.67
C TRP A 78 14.76 6.13 2.79
N HIS A 79 14.92 6.90 1.71
CA HIS A 79 15.65 8.16 1.76
C HIS A 79 14.93 9.20 2.65
N ARG A 80 13.60 9.21 2.65
CA ARG A 80 12.80 10.09 3.49
C ARG A 80 12.90 9.72 4.97
N LEU A 81 12.87 8.43 5.31
CA LEU A 81 13.06 7.94 6.68
C LEU A 81 14.44 8.31 7.23
N ARG A 82 15.50 8.19 6.42
CA ARG A 82 16.86 8.61 6.82
C ARG A 82 16.99 10.11 7.10
N LYS A 83 16.10 10.94 6.56
CA LYS A 83 16.05 12.38 6.88
C LYS A 83 15.27 12.68 8.17
N LEU A 84 14.51 11.72 8.69
CA LEU A 84 13.68 11.89 9.90
C LEU A 84 14.30 11.25 11.16
N SER A 85 15.35 10.45 11.03
CA SER A 85 16.10 9.95 12.19
C SER A 85 16.93 11.08 12.79
N TRP A 86 16.32 11.81 13.73
CA TRP A 86 17.01 12.55 14.77
C TRP A 86 17.61 11.57 15.79
#